data_AF-A0A968KGY3-F1
#
_entry.id   AF-A0A968KGY3-F1
#
_cell.length_a   1.000
_cell.length_b   1.000
_cell.length_c   1.000
_cell.angle_alpha   90.00
_cell.angle_beta   90.00
_cell.angle_gamma   90.00
#
_symmetry.space_group_name_H-M   'P 1'
#
loop_
_entity.id
_entity.type
_entity.pdbx_description
1 polymer ?
#
loop_
_entity_poly.entity_id
_entity_poly.type
_entity_poly.pdbx_seq_one_letter_code
_entity_poly.pdbx_strand_id
1 'polypeptide(L)'
;MKLGRWEEGPRDEIPIMAAVQNPTGEDLQKIEEGRRTEASIKLYSDFQFRTASVKDQRQPDLVLWGGDEYQIDHVENWTGDGCYYKAIATKRGQ
;
A
#
# COMPACT_ATOMS: atom_id res chain seq x y z
N MET A 1 -7.14 -35.48 3.54
CA MET A 1 -6.56 -34.21 3.06
C MET A 1 -7.11 -33.10 3.94
N LYS A 2 -6.31 -32.49 4.83
CA LYS A 2 -6.70 -31.22 5.48
C LYS A 2 -6.26 -30.10 4.55
N LEU A 3 -7.21 -29.35 4.01
CA LEU A 3 -6.93 -28.09 3.34
C LEU A 3 -6.41 -27.12 4.40
N GLY A 4 -5.21 -26.57 4.20
CA GLY A 4 -4.70 -25.50 5.04
C GLY A 4 -5.56 -24.25 4.82
N ARG A 5 -6.22 -23.77 5.86
CA ARG A 5 -6.89 -22.47 5.83
C ARG A 5 -5.85 -21.43 6.21
N TRP A 6 -5.63 -20.45 5.33
CA TRP A 6 -4.89 -19.27 5.70
C TRP A 6 -5.73 -18.48 6.71
N GLU A 7 -5.16 -18.22 7.88
CA GLU A 7 -5.76 -17.35 8.89
C GLU A 7 -4.87 -16.12 9.04
N GLU A 8 -5.51 -14.95 9.07
CA GLU A 8 -4.80 -13.69 9.21
C GLU A 8 -4.17 -13.61 10.60
N GLY A 9 -2.90 -13.21 10.65
CA GLY A 9 -2.19 -13.00 11.91
C GLY A 9 -2.67 -11.73 12.63
N PRO A 10 -2.25 -11.54 13.90
CA PRO A 10 -2.50 -10.28 14.60
C PRO A 10 -1.93 -9.10 13.83
N ARG A 11 -2.64 -7.98 13.84
CA ARG A 11 -2.24 -6.71 13.22
C ARG A 11 -1.91 -5.71 14.32
N ASP A 12 -0.78 -5.02 14.16
CA ASP A 12 -0.44 -3.85 14.95
C ASP A 12 -0.80 -2.60 14.16
N GLU A 13 -1.59 -1.71 14.76
CA GLU A 13 -1.93 -0.42 14.16
C GLU A 13 -0.99 0.66 14.69
N ILE A 14 -0.39 1.41 13.75
CA ILE A 14 0.47 2.55 14.07
C ILE A 14 -0.08 3.81 13.42
N PRO A 15 -0.29 4.90 14.18
CA PRO A 15 -0.65 6.17 13.58
C PRO A 15 0.57 6.76 12.87
N ILE A 16 0.38 7.17 11.62
CA ILE A 16 1.41 7.85 10.82
C ILE A 16 0.89 9.19 10.31
N MET A 17 1.80 10.10 10.00
CA MET A 17 1.49 11.35 9.32
C MET A 17 1.83 11.20 7.83
N ALA A 18 0.86 11.46 6.96
CA ALA A 18 1.04 11.35 5.53
C ALA A 18 0.20 12.39 4.78
N ALA A 19 0.71 12.88 3.65
CA ALA A 19 -0.09 13.64 2.69
C ALA A 19 -0.80 12.67 1.75
N VAL A 20 -2.13 12.76 1.68
CA VAL A 20 -2.97 11.93 0.81
C VAL A 20 -3.38 12.73 -0.42
N GLN A 21 -3.19 12.14 -1.61
CA GLN A 21 -3.51 12.76 -2.90
C GLN A 21 -4.10 11.73 -3.86
N ASN A 22 -4.76 12.22 -4.92
CA ASN A 22 -5.14 11.36 -6.03
C ASN A 22 -3.90 10.96 -6.85
N PRO A 23 -3.80 9.69 -7.28
CA PRO A 23 -2.74 9.25 -8.19
C PRO A 23 -2.92 9.86 -9.58
N THR A 24 -1.82 10.12 -10.27
CA THR A 24 -1.82 10.52 -11.68
C THR A 24 -1.94 9.30 -12.59
N GLY A 25 -2.19 9.50 -13.89
CA GLY A 25 -2.16 8.40 -14.86
C GLY A 25 -0.82 7.65 -14.88
N GLU A 26 0.30 8.35 -14.70
CA GLU A 26 1.64 7.75 -14.58
C GLU A 26 1.81 6.95 -13.29
N ASP A 27 1.22 7.42 -12.19
CA ASP A 27 1.22 6.66 -10.93
C ASP A 27 0.47 5.33 -11.08
N LEU A 28 -0.67 5.34 -11.79
CA LEU A 28 -1.46 4.14 -12.05
C LEU A 28 -0.72 3.12 -12.94
N GLN A 29 0.20 3.56 -13.81
CA GLN A 29 1.02 2.64 -14.61
C GLN A 29 1.95 1.77 -13.75
N LYS A 30 2.21 2.16 -12.49
CA LYS A 30 3.06 1.40 -11.55
C LYS A 30 2.29 0.29 -10.83
N ILE A 31 0.97 0.32 -10.89
CA ILE A 31 0.09 -0.72 -10.37
C ILE A 31 -0.06 -1.80 -11.45
N GLU A 32 -0.22 -3.06 -11.03
CA GLU A 32 -0.57 -4.16 -11.92
C GLU A 32 -1.85 -3.85 -12.70
N GLU A 33 -1.86 -4.17 -14.00
CA GLU A 33 -2.92 -3.75 -14.94
C GLU A 33 -4.33 -4.09 -14.46
N GLY A 34 -4.52 -5.28 -13.87
CA GLY A 34 -5.82 -5.75 -13.39
C GLY A 34 -6.40 -4.93 -12.23
N ARG A 35 -5.58 -4.13 -11.55
CA ARG A 35 -5.95 -3.38 -10.34
C ARG A 35 -5.95 -1.86 -10.55
N ARG A 36 -5.57 -1.40 -11.75
CA ARG A 36 -5.59 0.03 -12.11
C ARG A 36 -6.99 0.64 -12.13
N THR A 37 -8.04 -0.18 -12.17
CA THR A 37 -9.44 0.24 -12.13
C THR A 37 -9.99 0.37 -10.71
N GLU A 38 -9.26 -0.12 -9.70
CA GLU A 38 -9.62 0.02 -8.29
C GLU A 38 -9.44 1.47 -7.82
N ALA A 39 -10.23 1.88 -6.83
CA ALA A 39 -10.03 3.17 -6.16
C ALA A 39 -8.62 3.19 -5.55
N SER A 40 -7.85 4.25 -5.79
CA SER A 40 -6.46 4.32 -5.37
C SER A 40 -6.09 5.68 -4.79
N ILE A 41 -5.11 5.67 -3.89
CA ILE A 41 -4.56 6.85 -3.24
C ILE A 41 -3.05 6.87 -3.38
N LYS A 42 -2.50 8.09 -3.39
CA LYS A 42 -1.07 8.35 -3.31
C LYS A 42 -0.74 8.95 -1.95
N LEU A 43 0.32 8.44 -1.34
CA LEU A 43 0.78 8.80 0.00
C LEU A 43 2.20 9.34 -0.06
N TYR A 44 2.46 10.40 0.70
CA TYR A 44 3.82 10.84 1.04
C TYR A 44 3.99 10.85 2.55
N SER A 45 4.98 10.13 3.05
CA SER A 45 5.28 10.03 4.48
C SER A 45 6.77 9.82 4.70
N ASP A 46 7.28 10.18 5.87
CA ASP A 46 8.60 9.77 6.33
C ASP A 46 8.61 8.29 6.79
N PHE A 47 7.43 7.70 6.97
CA PHE A 47 7.25 6.28 7.22
C PHE A 47 7.57 5.44 5.98
N GLN A 48 8.40 4.42 6.15
CA GLN A 48 8.74 3.48 5.09
C GLN A 48 7.67 2.40 4.95
N PHE A 49 6.78 2.58 3.98
CA PHE A 49 5.80 1.57 3.57
C PHE A 49 6.44 0.35 2.91
N ARG A 50 5.70 -0.77 2.94
CA ARG A 50 6.13 -2.07 2.42
C ARG A 50 5.09 -2.68 1.49
N THR A 51 5.55 -3.16 0.34
CA THR A 51 4.76 -3.96 -0.59
C THR A 51 4.80 -5.45 -0.23
N ALA A 52 3.90 -6.23 -0.83
CA ALA A 52 3.97 -7.68 -0.77
C ALA A 52 5.29 -8.21 -1.34
N SER A 53 5.87 -9.24 -0.72
CA SER A 53 7.09 -9.92 -1.20
C SER A 53 6.96 -11.43 -1.01
N VAL A 54 7.00 -12.18 -2.12
CA VAL A 54 7.00 -13.64 -2.09
C VAL A 54 8.31 -14.17 -1.49
N LYS A 55 9.43 -13.52 -1.81
CA LYS A 55 10.77 -13.91 -1.33
C LYS A 55 10.86 -13.82 0.18
N ASP A 56 10.33 -12.75 0.76
CA ASP A 56 10.39 -12.48 2.20
C ASP A 56 9.14 -12.99 2.94
N GLN A 57 8.22 -13.67 2.25
CA GLN A 57 6.92 -14.11 2.75
C GLN A 57 6.15 -12.99 3.48
N ARG A 58 6.24 -11.78 2.94
CA ARG A 58 5.74 -10.56 3.57
C ARG A 58 4.44 -10.10 2.90
N GLN A 59 3.43 -9.80 3.72
CA GLN A 59 2.20 -9.14 3.29
C GLN A 59 2.45 -7.64 3.05
N PRO A 60 1.67 -6.98 2.17
CA PRO A 60 1.76 -5.54 2.02
C PRO A 60 1.28 -4.84 3.30
N ASP A 61 1.81 -3.64 3.55
CA ASP A 61 1.24 -2.78 4.57
C ASP A 61 -0.18 -2.36 4.16
N LEU A 62 -1.02 -2.14 5.16
CA LEU A 62 -2.40 -1.70 5.01
C LEU A 62 -2.55 -0.29 5.58
N VAL A 63 -3.27 0.55 4.84
CA VAL A 63 -3.56 1.93 5.22
C VAL A 63 -5.06 2.07 5.44
N LEU A 64 -5.43 2.45 6.65
CA LEU A 64 -6.79 2.82 7.00
C LEU A 64 -6.96 4.33 6.80
N TRP A 65 -7.78 4.73 5.83
CA TRP A 65 -8.02 6.14 5.56
C TRP A 65 -9.45 6.36 5.07
N GLY A 66 -10.12 7.38 5.62
CA GLY A 66 -11.49 7.71 5.23
C GLY A 66 -12.53 6.62 5.52
N GLY A 67 -12.23 5.68 6.44
CA GLY A 67 -13.08 4.52 6.73
C GLY A 67 -12.87 3.33 5.79
N ASP A 68 -11.96 3.45 4.83
CA ASP A 68 -11.61 2.41 3.85
C ASP A 68 -10.22 1.83 4.12
N GLU A 69 -10.02 0.56 3.73
CA GLU A 69 -8.72 -0.12 3.79
C GLU A 69 -8.07 -0.14 2.40
N TYR A 70 -6.82 0.30 2.33
CA TYR A 70 -5.99 0.32 1.13
C TYR A 70 -4.74 -0.52 1.33
N GLN A 71 -4.35 -1.31 0.35
CA GLN A 71 -3.09 -2.04 0.38
C GLN A 71 -2.00 -1.32 -0.41
N ILE A 72 -0.77 -1.32 0.12
CA ILE A 72 0.39 -0.74 -0.57
C ILE A 72 0.84 -1.64 -1.72
N ASP A 73 0.77 -1.12 -2.94
CA ASP A 73 1.16 -1.85 -4.16
C ASP A 73 2.53 -1.41 -4.67
N HIS A 74 2.87 -0.13 -4.47
CA HIS A 74 4.13 0.42 -4.94
C HIS A 74 4.70 1.44 -3.96
N VAL A 75 6.03 1.43 -3.82
CA VAL A 75 6.77 2.37 -2.97
C VAL A 75 8.02 2.86 -3.70
N GLU A 76 8.23 4.17 -3.67
CA GLU A 76 9.41 4.84 -4.22
C GLU A 76 10.10 5.66 -3.12
N ASN A 77 11.42 5.59 -3.12
CA ASN A 77 12.23 6.45 -2.27
C ASN A 77 12.35 7.84 -2.91
N TRP A 78 11.89 8.86 -2.20
CA TRP A 78 11.93 10.26 -2.61
C TRP A 78 12.87 11.07 -1.71
N THR A 79 14.07 10.54 -1.50
CA THR A 79 15.14 11.19 -0.71
C THR A 79 15.73 12.45 -1.35
N GLY A 80 15.48 12.73 -2.63
CA GLY A 80 16.04 13.91 -3.32
C GLY A 80 15.57 15.24 -2.75
N ASP A 81 14.34 15.30 -2.21
CA ASP A 81 13.67 16.56 -1.84
C ASP A 81 13.21 16.62 -0.36
N GLY A 82 13.61 15.67 0.50
CA GLY A 82 13.28 15.77 1.93
C GLY A 82 13.17 14.48 2.74
N CYS A 83 13.77 13.37 2.29
CA CYS A 83 13.72 12.08 3.00
C CYS A 83 12.30 11.54 3.23
N TYR A 84 11.46 11.56 2.18
CA TYR A 84 10.12 10.96 2.22
C TYR A 84 10.02 9.74 1.30
N TYR A 85 9.04 8.90 1.58
CA TYR A 85 8.60 7.80 0.74
C TYR A 85 7.30 8.19 0.03
N LYS A 86 7.24 7.88 -1.26
CA LYS A 86 6.02 7.94 -2.05
C LYS A 86 5.43 6.54 -2.14
N ALA A 87 4.17 6.35 -1.78
CA ALA A 87 3.49 5.08 -1.95
C ALA A 87 2.20 5.23 -2.78
N ILE A 88 1.88 4.19 -3.54
CA ILE A 88 0.59 4.05 -4.24
C ILE A 88 -0.14 2.87 -3.61
N ALA A 89 -1.39 3.10 -3.24
CA ALA A 89 -2.23 2.11 -2.57
C ALA A 89 -3.58 1.99 -3.26
N THR A 90 -4.10 0.77 -3.37
CA THR A 90 -5.42 0.49 -3.94
C THR A 90 -6.36 -0.02 -2.86
N LYS A 91 -7.63 0.35 -2.96
CA LYS A 91 -8.68 -0.04 -2.03
C LYS A 91 -8.86 -1.55 -2.10
N ARG A 92 -8.80 -2.24 -0.97
CA ARG A 92 -9.15 -3.66 -0.94
C ARG A 92 -10.63 -3.81 -1.24
N GLY A 93 -10.96 -4.64 -2.22
CA GLY A 93 -12.31 -5.13 -2.42
C GLY A 93 -12.76 -5.93 -1.19
N GLN A 94 -14.03 -5.77 -0.81
CA GLN A 94 -14.68 -6.69 0.12
C GLN A 94 -14.73 -8.11 -0.47
#